data_AF-A0A1Y4AVC3-F1
#
_entry.id   AF-A0A1Y4AVC3-F1
#
_cell.length_a   1.000
_cell.length_b   1.000
_cell.length_c   1.000
_cell.angle_alpha   90.00
_cell.angle_beta   90.00
_cell.angle_gamma   90.00
#
_symmetry.space_group_name_H-M   'P 1'
#
loop_
_entity.id
_entity.type
_entity.pdbx_description
1 polymer ?
#
loop_
_entity_poly.entity_id
_entity_poly.type
_entity_poly.pdbx_seq_one_letter_code
_entity_poly.pdbx_strand_id
1 'polypeptide(L)'
;MVLVCDHCHFLFSSAAQPEQCPDCGKMAVRAATEEEVREFEQNNQERSPWEIVHVPDFGQAVMNRPDYFTFDLPISAFDLPDDIVMEVSVDYTRSEEQPIYLANVWARVKDSDSKHFLFSPAIPADEDAARCIVEYLNEDDKFKRLMECFALDVARSFE
;
A
#
# COMPACT_ATOMS: atom_id res chain seq x y z
N MET A 1 -4.46 7.58 39.31
CA MET A 1 -4.60 9.00 39.70
C MET A 1 -4.08 9.87 38.57
N VAL A 2 -4.65 11.06 38.35
CA VAL A 2 -4.12 12.04 37.40
C VAL A 2 -3.11 12.92 38.14
N LEU A 3 -1.96 13.10 37.52
CA LEU A 3 -0.82 13.85 38.03
C LEU A 3 -0.46 14.95 37.05
N VAL A 4 0.12 16.01 37.57
CA VAL A 4 0.60 17.14 36.76
C VAL A 4 2.00 17.52 37.18
N CYS A 5 2.81 17.92 36.20
CA CYS A 5 4.12 18.51 36.46
C CYS A 5 4.01 20.03 36.58
N ASP A 6 4.40 20.62 37.71
CA ASP A 6 4.42 22.08 37.87
C ASP A 6 5.47 22.78 36.99
N HIS A 7 6.42 22.01 36.44
CA HIS A 7 7.43 22.56 35.53
C HIS A 7 6.95 22.62 34.08
N CYS A 8 6.47 21.51 33.52
CA CYS A 8 6.08 21.45 32.10
C CYS A 8 4.57 21.43 31.88
N HIS A 9 3.78 21.46 32.96
CA HIS A 9 2.32 21.38 32.94
C HIS A 9 1.78 20.11 32.26
N PHE A 10 2.61 19.08 32.11
CA PHE A 10 2.20 17.80 31.52
C PHE A 10 1.27 17.03 32.47
N LEU A 11 0.07 16.70 31.98
CA LEU A 11 -0.97 15.93 32.68
C LEU A 11 -0.92 14.46 32.24
N PHE A 12 -0.92 13.53 33.19
CA PHE A 12 -0.87 12.10 32.90
C PHE A 12 -1.50 11.25 33.99
N SER A 13 -1.98 10.06 33.63
CA SER A 13 -2.49 9.08 34.58
C SER A 13 -1.41 8.07 34.98
N SER A 14 -1.26 7.80 36.29
CA SER A 14 -0.39 6.73 36.80
C SER A 14 -1.04 5.99 37.96
N ALA A 15 -0.62 4.73 38.18
CA ALA A 15 -1.04 3.91 39.31
C ALA A 15 -0.40 4.38 40.64
N ALA A 16 0.83 4.88 40.58
CA ALA A 16 1.58 5.44 41.70
C ALA A 16 2.25 6.77 41.29
N GLN A 17 2.48 7.67 42.25
CA GLN A 17 3.15 8.94 41.98
C GLN A 17 4.65 8.68 41.70
N PRO A 18 5.15 8.94 40.48
CA PRO A 18 6.57 8.83 40.20
C PRO A 18 7.32 10.02 40.80
N GLU A 19 8.57 9.79 41.19
CA GLU A 19 9.46 10.84 41.69
C GLU A 19 9.80 11.87 40.60
N GLN A 20 9.94 11.42 39.34
CA GLN A 20 10.28 12.24 38.19
C GLN A 20 9.13 12.34 37.19
N CYS A 21 8.98 13.51 36.57
CA CYS A 21 8.05 13.70 35.47
C CYS A 21 8.49 12.84 34.26
N PRO A 22 7.60 12.05 33.65
CA PRO A 22 7.93 11.20 32.49
C PRO A 22 8.27 11.99 31.22
N ASP A 23 7.86 13.26 31.16
CA ASP A 23 8.10 14.13 30.01
C ASP A 23 9.40 14.93 30.15
N CYS A 24 9.59 15.67 31.26
CA CYS A 24 10.75 16.55 31.44
C CYS A 24 11.82 16.05 32.41
N GLY A 25 11.61 14.90 33.07
CA GLY A 25 12.56 14.29 34.02
C GLY A 25 12.73 15.04 35.36
N LYS A 26 11.97 16.11 35.59
CA LYS A 26 12.10 16.94 36.80
C LYS A 26 11.24 16.42 37.95
N MET A 27 11.73 16.64 39.17
CA MET A 27 11.08 16.25 40.43
C MET A 27 9.98 17.24 40.85
N ALA A 28 9.05 17.53 39.93
CA ALA A 28 8.02 18.55 40.12
C ALA A 28 6.61 17.99 39.87
N VAL A 29 6.37 16.72 40.23
CA VAL A 29 5.11 16.01 40.00
C VAL A 29 4.23 16.11 41.24
N ARG A 30 2.99 16.57 41.07
CA ARG A 30 1.95 16.61 42.10
C ARG A 30 0.65 15.99 41.64
N ALA A 31 -0.28 15.77 42.56
CA ALA A 31 -1.65 15.42 42.22
C ALA A 31 -2.33 16.57 41.45
N ALA A 32 -3.06 16.22 40.39
CA ALA A 32 -3.88 17.18 39.66
C ALA A 32 -5.07 17.65 40.53
N THR A 33 -5.45 18.91 40.35
CA THR A 33 -6.67 19.50 40.93
C THR A 33 -7.91 18.95 40.24
N GLU A 34 -9.09 19.14 40.83
CA GLU A 34 -10.36 18.68 40.24
C GLU A 34 -10.63 19.29 38.85
N GLU A 35 -10.21 20.53 38.62
CA GLU A 35 -10.31 21.20 37.33
C GLU A 35 -9.37 20.54 36.30
N GLU A 36 -8.10 20.32 36.66
CA GLU A 36 -7.10 19.65 35.82
C GLU A 36 -7.47 18.19 35.51
N VAL A 37 -8.11 17.49 36.45
CA VAL A 37 -8.64 16.13 36.24
C VAL A 37 -9.75 16.16 35.19
N ARG A 38 -10.69 17.11 35.30
CA ARG A 38 -11.77 17.25 34.31
C ARG A 38 -11.25 17.56 32.91
N GLU A 39 -10.25 18.45 32.79
CA GLU A 39 -9.61 18.74 31.50
C GLU A 39 -8.91 17.51 30.92
N PHE A 40 -8.20 16.75 31.76
CA PHE A 40 -7.55 15.50 31.32
C PHE A 40 -8.56 14.47 30.84
N GLU A 41 -9.66 14.27 31.55
CA GLU A 41 -10.73 13.33 31.17
C GLU A 41 -11.46 13.75 29.89
N GLN A 42 -11.74 15.06 29.74
CA GLN A 42 -12.37 15.61 28.53
C GLN A 42 -11.46 15.44 27.30
N ASN A 43 -10.16 15.73 27.44
CA ASN A 43 -9.17 15.53 26.37
C ASN A 43 -8.95 14.04 26.03
N ASN A 44 -9.10 13.12 26.99
CA ASN A 44 -8.96 11.67 26.75
C ASN A 44 -10.23 11.04 26.15
N GLN A 45 -11.39 11.70 26.29
CA GLN A 45 -12.62 11.31 25.60
C GLN A 45 -12.65 11.79 24.15
N GLU A 46 -11.86 12.82 23.81
CA GLU A 46 -11.80 13.37 22.47
C GLU A 46 -10.64 12.76 21.66
N ARG A 47 -11.03 11.75 20.85
CA ARG A 47 -10.39 11.26 19.62
C ARG A 47 -9.41 10.10 19.76
N SER A 48 -9.75 9.02 19.06
CA SER A 48 -8.78 8.03 18.65
C SER A 48 -7.73 8.70 17.76
N PRO A 49 -6.41 8.44 17.94
CA PRO A 49 -5.36 8.90 17.02
C PRO A 49 -5.58 8.44 15.56
N TRP A 50 -6.46 7.46 15.36
CA TRP A 50 -6.80 6.84 14.08
C TRP A 50 -8.19 7.24 13.57
N GLU A 51 -8.83 8.22 14.21
CA GLU A 51 -10.13 8.72 13.74
C GLU A 51 -9.93 9.53 12.45
N ILE A 52 -10.58 9.09 11.37
CA ILE A 52 -10.59 9.85 10.11
C ILE A 52 -11.44 11.10 10.34
N VAL A 53 -10.76 12.22 10.66
CA VAL A 53 -11.40 13.51 10.98
C VAL A 53 -12.09 14.12 9.75
N HIS A 54 -11.58 13.83 8.56
CA HIS A 54 -12.14 14.27 7.28
C HIS A 54 -12.08 13.15 6.27
N VAL A 55 -13.25 12.73 5.78
CA VAL A 55 -13.33 11.89 4.59
C VAL A 55 -13.02 12.80 3.38
N PRO A 56 -11.98 12.50 2.58
CA PRO A 56 -11.68 13.32 1.41
C PRO A 56 -12.85 13.28 0.41
N ASP A 57 -13.11 14.40 -0.25
CA ASP A 57 -14.06 14.44 -1.36
C ASP A 57 -13.42 13.77 -2.57
N PHE A 58 -13.67 12.46 -2.72
CA PHE A 58 -13.19 11.68 -3.86
C PHE A 58 -13.70 12.20 -5.21
N GLY A 59 -14.78 12.99 -5.24
CA GLY A 59 -15.31 13.62 -6.45
C GLY A 59 -14.46 14.79 -6.95
N GLN A 60 -13.59 15.35 -6.10
CA GLN A 60 -12.64 16.41 -6.49
C GLN A 60 -11.26 15.88 -6.88
N ALA A 61 -11.02 14.57 -6.77
CA ALA A 61 -9.74 13.98 -7.13
C ALA A 61 -9.50 14.07 -8.65
N VAL A 62 -8.24 14.29 -9.03
CA VAL A 62 -7.82 14.20 -10.44
C VAL A 62 -7.90 12.75 -10.88
N MET A 63 -8.73 12.47 -11.89
CA MET A 63 -8.88 11.15 -12.47
C MET A 63 -7.84 10.92 -13.57
N ASN A 64 -6.89 10.03 -13.32
CA ASN A 64 -6.03 9.48 -14.35
C ASN A 64 -6.75 8.31 -15.03
N ARG A 65 -6.72 8.27 -16.37
CA ARG A 65 -7.40 7.24 -17.17
C ARG A 65 -6.37 6.46 -17.99
N PRO A 66 -5.65 5.50 -17.37
CA PRO A 66 -4.84 4.58 -18.14
C PRO A 66 -5.73 3.68 -19.00
N ASP A 67 -5.22 3.27 -20.14
CA ASP A 67 -5.79 2.19 -20.94
C ASP A 67 -5.42 0.84 -20.31
N TYR A 68 -6.16 -0.21 -20.66
CA TYR A 68 -6.05 -1.51 -19.99
C TYR A 68 -6.37 -2.68 -20.92
N PHE A 69 -5.59 -3.76 -20.82
CA PHE A 69 -5.93 -5.05 -21.42
C PHE A 69 -5.43 -6.22 -20.57
N THR A 70 -5.96 -7.41 -20.87
CA THR A 70 -5.52 -8.67 -20.27
C THR A 70 -5.31 -9.74 -21.33
N PHE A 71 -4.51 -10.74 -20.98
CA PHE A 71 -4.41 -11.99 -21.73
C PHE A 71 -4.14 -13.17 -20.79
N ASP A 72 -4.57 -14.35 -21.21
CA ASP A 72 -4.42 -15.58 -20.46
C ASP A 72 -3.15 -16.32 -20.89
N LEU A 73 -2.43 -16.89 -19.91
CA LEU A 73 -1.23 -17.69 -20.12
C LEU A 73 -1.31 -18.96 -19.25
N PRO A 74 -1.37 -20.17 -19.85
CA PRO A 74 -1.37 -21.40 -19.08
C PRO A 74 -0.02 -21.59 -18.38
N ILE A 75 -0.03 -22.13 -17.17
CA ILE A 75 1.21 -22.38 -16.40
C ILE A 75 2.12 -23.41 -17.08
N SER A 76 1.55 -24.29 -17.90
CA SER A 76 2.29 -25.24 -18.75
C SER A 76 3.19 -24.57 -19.78
N ALA A 77 3.03 -23.27 -20.05
CA ALA A 77 3.99 -22.50 -20.83
C ALA A 77 5.38 -22.39 -20.16
N PHE A 78 5.48 -22.74 -18.87
CA PHE A 78 6.72 -22.77 -18.08
C PHE A 78 7.19 -24.21 -17.77
N ASP A 79 6.75 -25.20 -18.57
CA ASP A 79 7.05 -26.63 -18.39
C ASP A 79 6.57 -27.22 -17.04
N LEU A 80 5.57 -26.58 -16.41
CA LEU A 80 4.95 -27.05 -15.16
C LEU A 80 3.69 -27.89 -15.47
N PRO A 81 3.53 -29.08 -14.87
CA PRO A 81 2.42 -29.99 -15.18
C PRO A 81 1.16 -29.67 -14.37
N ASP A 82 0.38 -28.67 -14.82
CA ASP A 82 -0.87 -28.26 -14.16
C ASP A 82 -1.86 -27.62 -15.18
N ASP A 83 -3.14 -27.54 -14.84
CA ASP A 83 -4.21 -26.88 -15.64
C ASP A 83 -4.51 -25.44 -15.19
N ILE A 84 -3.75 -24.90 -14.23
CA ILE A 84 -3.81 -23.50 -13.81
C ILE A 84 -3.58 -22.55 -14.98
N VAL A 85 -4.49 -21.58 -15.12
CA VAL A 85 -4.39 -20.46 -16.05
C VAL A 85 -4.03 -19.20 -15.27
N MET A 86 -3.00 -18.49 -15.72
CA MET A 86 -2.62 -17.18 -15.20
C MET A 86 -3.20 -16.09 -16.09
N GLU A 87 -3.69 -15.01 -15.50
CA GLU A 87 -4.08 -13.80 -16.22
C GLU A 87 -2.95 -12.77 -16.06
N VAL A 88 -2.43 -12.27 -17.18
CA VAL A 88 -1.56 -11.10 -17.21
C VAL A 88 -2.43 -9.87 -17.49
N SER A 89 -2.27 -8.85 -16.66
CA SER A 89 -2.99 -7.58 -16.74
C SER A 89 -2.00 -6.45 -16.99
N VAL A 90 -2.33 -5.57 -17.92
CA VAL A 90 -1.49 -4.42 -18.25
C VAL A 90 -2.34 -3.16 -18.22
N ASP A 91 -2.07 -2.26 -17.27
CA ASP A 91 -2.49 -0.86 -17.37
C ASP A 91 -1.35 -0.02 -17.95
N TYR A 92 -1.67 0.90 -18.85
CA TYR A 92 -0.65 1.68 -19.54
C TYR A 92 -1.11 3.09 -19.89
N THR A 93 -0.15 3.97 -20.11
CA THR A 93 -0.40 5.35 -20.55
C THR A 93 0.66 5.76 -21.57
N ARG A 94 0.25 6.45 -22.63
CA ARG A 94 1.17 7.04 -23.59
C ARG A 94 1.82 8.27 -22.99
N SER A 95 3.15 8.35 -23.04
CA SER A 95 3.88 9.55 -22.64
C SER A 95 3.59 10.71 -23.61
N GLU A 96 3.43 11.91 -23.07
CA GLU A 96 3.29 13.15 -23.87
C GLU A 96 4.65 13.66 -24.39
N GLU A 97 5.74 13.32 -23.69
CA GLU A 97 7.08 13.85 -23.96
C GLU A 97 7.89 12.97 -24.91
N GLN A 98 7.66 11.66 -24.85
CA GLN A 98 8.42 10.66 -25.60
C GLN A 98 7.46 9.68 -26.28
N PRO A 99 7.83 9.09 -27.44
CA PRO A 99 7.03 8.08 -28.10
C PRO A 99 7.17 6.74 -27.36
N ILE A 100 6.70 6.67 -26.12
CA ILE A 100 6.74 5.49 -25.27
C ILE A 100 5.39 5.28 -24.57
N TYR A 101 5.09 4.02 -24.28
CA TYR A 101 4.10 3.60 -23.30
C TYR A 101 4.79 3.32 -21.96
N LEU A 102 4.25 3.89 -20.89
CA LEU A 102 4.57 3.46 -19.53
C LEU A 102 3.50 2.46 -19.14
N ALA A 103 3.92 1.21 -18.91
CA ALA A 103 3.02 0.12 -18.57
C ALA A 103 3.31 -0.38 -17.15
N ASN A 104 2.28 -0.81 -16.43
CA ASN A 104 2.39 -1.61 -15.22
C ASN A 104 1.87 -3.00 -15.53
N VAL A 105 2.72 -4.00 -15.27
CA VAL A 105 2.42 -5.39 -15.59
C VAL A 105 2.12 -6.12 -14.29
N TRP A 106 0.99 -6.82 -14.29
CA TRP A 106 0.50 -7.58 -13.15
C TRP A 106 0.19 -9.01 -13.59
N ALA A 107 0.31 -9.95 -12.67
CA ALA A 107 -0.12 -11.33 -12.86
C ALA A 107 -1.01 -11.80 -11.71
N ARG A 108 -1.92 -12.71 -12.03
CA ARG A 108 -2.68 -13.48 -11.03
C ARG A 108 -3.01 -14.86 -11.58
N VAL A 109 -3.34 -15.79 -10.70
CA VAL A 109 -4.14 -16.95 -11.09
C VAL A 109 -5.50 -16.43 -11.55
N LYS A 110 -6.02 -16.95 -12.66
CA LYS A 110 -7.30 -16.52 -13.22
C LYS A 110 -8.40 -16.62 -12.15
N ASP A 111 -9.24 -15.59 -12.09
CA ASP A 111 -10.33 -15.44 -11.11
C ASP A 111 -9.88 -15.32 -9.64
N SER A 112 -8.58 -15.19 -9.35
CA SER A 112 -8.10 -14.85 -8.00
C SER A 112 -8.37 -13.38 -7.65
N ASP A 113 -8.68 -13.16 -6.36
CA ASP A 113 -8.89 -11.83 -5.77
C ASP A 113 -7.60 -11.01 -5.67
N SER A 114 -6.44 -11.67 -5.70
CA SER A 114 -5.14 -11.03 -5.52
C SER A 114 -4.37 -10.91 -6.83
N LYS A 115 -3.97 -9.68 -7.18
CA LYS A 115 -3.04 -9.38 -8.28
C LYS A 115 -1.65 -9.06 -7.75
N HIS A 116 -0.64 -9.66 -8.36
CA HIS A 116 0.76 -9.44 -8.05
C HIS A 116 1.34 -8.47 -9.05
N PHE A 117 1.90 -7.37 -8.55
CA PHE A 117 2.68 -6.46 -9.37
C PHE A 117 3.99 -7.13 -9.77
N LEU A 118 4.31 -7.11 -11.06
CA LEU A 118 5.58 -7.64 -11.56
C LEU A 118 6.61 -6.53 -11.72
N PHE A 119 6.32 -5.55 -12.59
CA PHE A 119 7.22 -4.44 -12.88
C PHE A 119 6.55 -3.39 -13.80
N SER A 120 7.25 -2.26 -14.00
CA SER A 120 6.83 -1.20 -14.92
C SER A 120 7.88 -0.94 -16.01
N PRO A 121 7.71 -1.47 -17.23
CA PRO A 121 8.57 -1.14 -18.37
C PRO A 121 8.18 0.18 -19.06
N ALA A 122 9.18 0.81 -19.67
CA ALA A 122 9.00 1.88 -20.67
C ALA A 122 9.18 1.26 -22.06
N ILE A 123 8.12 1.30 -22.87
CA ILE A 123 8.01 0.53 -24.11
C ILE A 123 7.91 1.51 -25.29
N PRO A 124 8.68 1.36 -26.39
CA PRO A 124 8.50 2.18 -27.57
C PRO A 124 7.05 2.15 -28.08
N ALA A 125 6.47 3.32 -28.34
CA ALA A 125 5.07 3.43 -28.73
C ALA A 125 4.87 3.24 -30.24
N ASP A 126 3.89 2.41 -30.59
CA ASP A 126 3.39 2.21 -31.96
C ASP A 126 1.89 2.61 -32.03
N GLU A 127 1.24 2.41 -33.18
CA GLU A 127 -0.20 2.63 -33.38
C GLU A 127 -1.05 1.63 -32.59
N ASP A 128 -0.62 0.37 -32.51
CA ASP A 128 -1.30 -0.69 -31.75
C ASP A 128 -0.57 -0.95 -30.43
N ALA A 129 -1.06 -0.30 -29.37
CA ALA A 129 -0.47 -0.37 -28.04
C ALA A 129 -0.44 -1.79 -27.48
N ALA A 130 -1.54 -2.55 -27.61
CA ALA A 130 -1.62 -3.88 -27.05
C ALA A 130 -0.61 -4.82 -27.72
N ARG A 131 -0.55 -4.77 -29.06
CA ARG A 131 0.42 -5.57 -29.82
C ARG A 131 1.86 -5.22 -29.45
N CYS A 132 2.24 -3.94 -29.48
CA CYS A 132 3.64 -3.56 -29.22
C CYS A 132 4.07 -3.87 -27.78
N ILE A 133 3.16 -3.74 -26.81
CA ILE A 133 3.44 -4.09 -25.41
C ILE A 133 3.61 -5.61 -25.27
N VAL A 134 2.74 -6.43 -25.86
CA VAL A 134 2.87 -7.89 -25.80
C VAL A 134 4.16 -8.37 -26.48
N GLU A 135 4.51 -7.80 -27.64
CA GLU A 135 5.78 -8.08 -28.34
C GLU A 135 6.99 -7.74 -27.47
N TYR A 136 6.99 -6.55 -26.85
CA TYR A 136 8.05 -6.16 -25.91
C TYR A 136 8.18 -7.15 -24.75
N LEU A 137 7.06 -7.52 -24.11
CA LEU A 137 7.06 -8.47 -22.99
C LEU A 137 7.58 -9.85 -23.40
N ASN A 138 7.24 -10.31 -24.60
CA ASN A 138 7.70 -11.58 -25.13
C ASN A 138 9.23 -11.64 -25.35
N GLU A 139 9.87 -10.50 -25.59
CA GLU A 139 11.33 -10.40 -25.75
C GLU A 139 12.06 -10.07 -24.45
N ASP A 140 11.38 -9.52 -23.45
CA ASP A 140 11.97 -9.04 -22.20
C ASP A 140 12.32 -10.17 -21.21
N ASP A 141 13.61 -10.35 -20.94
CA ASP A 141 14.12 -11.38 -20.02
C ASP A 141 13.67 -11.17 -18.57
N LYS A 142 13.45 -9.92 -18.15
CA LYS A 142 13.00 -9.61 -16.80
C LYS A 142 11.56 -10.07 -16.61
N PHE A 143 10.68 -9.82 -17.58
CA PHE A 143 9.31 -10.32 -17.57
C PHE A 143 9.27 -11.84 -17.50
N LYS A 144 10.01 -12.54 -18.39
CA LYS A 144 10.08 -14.01 -18.38
C LYS A 144 10.46 -14.56 -17.02
N ARG A 145 11.53 -14.02 -16.42
CA ARG A 145 12.01 -14.44 -15.10
C ARG A 145 10.99 -14.17 -14.01
N LEU A 146 10.33 -13.00 -14.00
CA LEU A 146 9.32 -12.67 -13.00
C LEU A 146 8.08 -13.57 -13.12
N MET A 147 7.66 -13.88 -14.34
CA MET A 147 6.56 -14.80 -14.60
C MET A 147 6.90 -16.23 -14.20
N GLU A 148 8.13 -16.70 -14.45
CA GLU A 148 8.60 -18.01 -14.01
C GLU A 148 8.60 -18.11 -12.48
N CYS A 149 9.12 -17.08 -11.78
CA CYS A 149 9.06 -17.03 -10.31
C CYS A 149 7.61 -17.07 -9.82
N PHE A 150 6.72 -16.27 -10.41
CA PHE A 150 5.31 -16.25 -10.06
C PHE A 150 4.65 -17.63 -10.29
N ALA A 151 4.89 -18.26 -11.42
CA ALA A 151 4.38 -19.59 -11.74
C ALA A 151 4.85 -20.65 -10.74
N LEU A 152 6.13 -20.64 -10.36
CA LEU A 152 6.68 -21.57 -9.36
C LEU A 152 6.05 -21.36 -7.97
N ASP A 153 5.83 -20.11 -7.55
CA ASP A 153 5.17 -19.81 -6.28
C ASP A 153 3.69 -20.22 -6.28
N VAL A 154 3.01 -20.05 -7.41
CA VAL A 154 1.66 -20.56 -7.64
C VAL A 154 1.65 -22.08 -7.52
N ALA A 155 2.49 -22.80 -8.27
CA ALA A 155 2.54 -24.27 -8.24
C ALA A 155 2.75 -24.81 -6.82
N ARG A 156 3.67 -24.22 -6.05
CA ARG A 156 3.92 -24.60 -4.65
C ARG A 156 2.74 -24.33 -3.70
N SER A 157 1.86 -23.41 -4.06
CA SER A 157 0.70 -23.05 -3.24
C SER A 157 -0.47 -24.03 -3.41
N PHE A 158 -0.46 -24.84 -4.46
CA PHE A 158 -1.50 -25.83 -4.80
C PHE A 158 -1.05 -27.30 -4.63
N GLU A 159 0.20 -27.55 -4.23
CA GLU A 159 0.69 -28.85 -3.72
C GLU A 159 0.24 -29.13 -2.28
#